data_AF-K4HSU1-F1
#
_entry.id   AF-K4HSU1-F1
#
_cell.length_a   1.000
_cell.length_b   1.000
_cell.length_c   1.000
_cell.angle_alpha   90.00
_cell.angle_beta   90.00
_cell.angle_gamma   90.00
#
_symmetry.space_group_name_H-M   'P 1'
#
loop_
_entity.id
_entity.type
_entity.pdbx_description
1 polymer ?
#
loop_
_entity_poly.entity_id
_entity_poly.type
_entity_poly.pdbx_seq_one_letter_code
_entity_poly.pdbx_strand_id
1 'polypeptide(L)'
;FYWWSHYPINFVTPGIMLPGALMLDFTLYLTRNWLVTALVGGGFFGLLFYPGNWPIFGPTHLPIVVEGTLLSMADYMGHLYVRTGTPEYVRHIEQGSLRTFGGHTTVIAAFFSAFVSMLMFTVWWYLGKVYCTAFFYV
;
A
#
# COMPACT_ATOMS: atom_id res chain seq x y z
N PHE A 1 -16.41 -0.34 -10.65
CA PHE A 1 -16.91 -0.97 -9.43
C PHE A 1 -18.31 -0.50 -9.03
N TYR A 2 -18.52 0.76 -8.64
CA TYR A 2 -19.86 1.20 -8.22
C TYR A 2 -20.88 1.26 -9.36
N TRP A 3 -20.60 1.97 -10.45
CA TRP A 3 -21.58 2.24 -11.51
C TRP A 3 -22.11 1.03 -12.28
N TRP A 4 -21.26 0.04 -12.53
CA TRP A 4 -21.62 -1.13 -13.35
C TRP A 4 -21.96 -2.38 -12.53
N SER A 5 -21.34 -2.53 -11.36
CA SER A 5 -21.45 -3.74 -10.54
C SER A 5 -22.00 -3.48 -9.13
N HIS A 6 -22.42 -2.23 -8.84
CA HIS A 6 -23.12 -1.83 -7.61
C HIS A 6 -22.38 -2.11 -6.29
N TYR A 7 -21.04 -2.25 -6.32
CA TYR A 7 -20.25 -2.35 -5.09
C TYR A 7 -20.11 -0.98 -4.41
N PRO A 8 -20.38 -0.85 -3.10
CA PRO A 8 -20.28 0.41 -2.37
C PRO A 8 -18.90 1.06 -2.48
N ILE A 9 -18.87 2.38 -2.60
CA ILE A 9 -17.62 3.13 -2.77
C ILE A 9 -16.68 2.92 -1.57
N ASN A 10 -17.21 2.92 -0.34
CA ASN A 10 -16.42 2.68 0.87
C ASN A 10 -15.77 1.28 0.91
N PHE A 11 -16.28 0.30 0.15
CA PHE A 11 -15.71 -1.03 0.04
C PHE A 11 -14.59 -1.11 -1.01
N VAL A 12 -14.68 -0.32 -2.07
CA VAL A 12 -13.73 -0.32 -3.20
C VAL A 12 -12.82 0.91 -3.24
N THR A 13 -12.74 1.65 -2.13
CA THR A 13 -11.88 2.83 -2.00
C THR A 13 -10.42 2.45 -2.26
N PRO A 14 -9.69 3.15 -3.15
CA PRO A 14 -8.28 2.87 -3.38
C PRO A 14 -7.42 3.33 -2.20
N GLY A 15 -6.27 2.68 -2.02
CA GLY A 15 -5.22 3.20 -1.16
C GLY A 15 -4.58 4.45 -1.77
N ILE A 16 -4.14 5.38 -0.94
CA ILE A 16 -3.43 6.60 -1.36
C ILE A 16 -1.92 6.42 -1.28
N MET A 17 -1.20 6.94 -2.28
CA MET A 17 0.27 7.00 -2.31
C MET A 17 0.79 8.44 -2.24
N LEU A 18 -0.11 9.43 -2.18
CA LEU A 18 0.22 10.86 -2.26
C LEU A 18 1.23 11.31 -1.19
N PRO A 19 1.11 10.96 0.10
CA PRO A 19 2.08 11.41 1.10
C PRO A 19 3.51 10.92 0.80
N GLY A 20 3.65 9.66 0.38
CA GLY A 20 4.95 9.10 0.01
C GLY A 20 5.51 9.72 -1.27
N ALA A 21 4.66 9.91 -2.29
CA ALA A 21 5.06 10.54 -3.55
C ALA A 21 5.54 11.98 -3.36
N LEU A 22 4.85 12.77 -2.53
CA LEU A 22 5.28 14.13 -2.20
C LEU A 22 6.64 14.16 -1.51
N MET A 23 6.92 13.23 -0.61
CA MET A 23 8.25 13.13 0.02
C MET A 23 9.35 12.73 -0.98
N LEU A 24 9.05 11.86 -1.94
CA LEU A 24 9.97 11.55 -3.04
C LEU A 24 10.30 12.80 -3.86
N ASP A 25 9.29 13.57 -4.27
CA ASP A 25 9.49 14.78 -5.06
C ASP A 25 10.22 15.87 -4.27
N PHE A 26 9.86 16.10 -3.01
CA PHE A 26 10.55 17.08 -2.17
C PHE A 26 12.01 16.72 -1.93
N THR A 27 12.32 15.45 -1.66
CA THR A 27 13.71 15.03 -1.47
C THR A 27 14.53 15.19 -2.75
N LEU A 28 13.98 14.84 -3.92
CA LEU A 28 14.65 15.06 -5.20
C LEU A 28 14.82 16.55 -5.51
N TYR A 29 13.79 17.35 -5.27
CA TYR A 29 13.83 18.79 -5.54
C TYR A 29 14.87 19.52 -4.68
N LEU A 30 14.91 19.22 -3.38
CA LEU A 30 15.81 19.89 -2.42
C LEU A 30 17.26 19.42 -2.58
N THR A 31 17.48 18.11 -2.74
CA THR A 31 18.85 17.56 -2.76
C THR A 31 19.44 17.47 -4.16
N ARG A 32 18.60 17.49 -5.20
CA ARG A 32 18.97 17.30 -6.61
C ARG A 32 19.85 16.06 -6.85
N ASN A 33 19.76 15.07 -5.97
CA ASN A 33 20.61 13.90 -5.98
C ASN A 33 19.75 12.63 -5.91
N TRP A 34 19.78 11.87 -7.00
CA TRP A 34 19.00 10.64 -7.13
C TRP A 34 19.35 9.59 -6.09
N LEU A 35 20.59 9.53 -5.61
CA LEU A 35 21.01 8.57 -4.58
C LEU A 35 20.39 8.93 -3.23
N VAL A 36 20.38 10.22 -2.89
CA VAL A 36 19.75 10.70 -1.65
C VAL A 36 18.23 10.52 -1.72
N THR A 37 17.62 10.79 -2.87
CA THR A 37 16.20 10.48 -3.11
C THR A 37 15.90 9.00 -2.96
N ALA A 38 16.77 8.12 -3.47
CA ALA A 38 16.57 6.67 -3.35
C ALA A 38 16.53 6.25 -1.88
N LEU A 39 17.49 6.71 -1.07
CA LEU A 39 17.59 6.33 0.34
C LEU A 39 16.51 7.00 1.21
N VAL A 40 16.42 8.32 1.15
CA VAL A 40 15.56 9.11 2.04
C VAL A 40 14.14 9.16 1.51
N GLY A 41 13.96 9.57 0.25
CA GLY A 41 12.64 9.65 -0.38
C GLY A 41 12.01 8.26 -0.55
N GLY A 42 12.78 7.28 -1.03
CA GLY A 42 12.34 5.89 -1.15
C GLY A 42 11.99 5.29 0.22
N GLY A 43 12.79 5.57 1.25
CA GLY A 43 12.47 5.16 2.62
C GLY A 43 11.14 5.75 3.14
N PHE A 44 10.94 7.06 3.00
CA PHE A 44 9.69 7.71 3.39
C PHE A 44 8.48 7.21 2.58
N PHE A 45 8.67 6.85 1.31
CA PHE A 45 7.60 6.33 0.47
C PHE A 45 6.97 5.06 1.07
N GLY A 46 7.79 4.11 1.52
CA GLY A 46 7.31 2.89 2.17
C GLY A 46 6.75 3.14 3.58
N LEU A 47 7.44 3.98 4.38
CA LEU A 47 7.05 4.27 5.76
C LEU A 47 5.71 5.00 5.88
N LEU A 48 5.44 5.96 4.98
CA LEU A 48 4.24 6.80 5.05
C LEU A 48 3.00 6.15 4.43
N PHE A 49 3.13 4.99 3.80
CA PHE A 49 2.01 4.32 3.16
C PHE A 49 0.90 3.97 4.17
N TYR A 50 1.22 3.24 5.24
CA TYR A 50 0.20 2.84 6.22
C TYR A 50 -0.36 4.04 7.01
N PRO A 51 0.46 4.95 7.58
CA PRO A 51 -0.05 6.15 8.27
C PRO A 51 -0.88 7.07 7.37
N GLY A 52 -0.50 7.23 6.09
CA GLY A 52 -1.24 8.05 5.14
C GLY A 52 -2.62 7.48 4.81
N ASN A 53 -2.76 6.15 4.83
CA ASN A 53 -4.02 5.45 4.54
C ASN A 53 -4.93 5.31 5.78
N TRP A 54 -4.37 5.42 6.99
CA TRP A 54 -5.12 5.25 8.24
C TRP A 54 -6.35 6.16 8.40
N PRO A 55 -6.35 7.45 8.00
CA PRO A 55 -7.54 8.29 8.08
C PRO A 55 -8.73 7.78 7.26
N ILE A 56 -8.47 7.03 6.19
CA ILE A 56 -9.50 6.49 5.29
C ILE A 56 -9.99 5.12 5.79
N PHE A 57 -9.06 4.23 6.15
CA PHE A 57 -9.37 2.84 6.49
C PHE A 57 -9.48 2.57 8.00
N GLY A 58 -9.03 3.47 8.87
CA GLY A 58 -9.14 3.32 10.32
C GLY A 58 -10.57 3.01 10.79
N PRO A 59 -11.61 3.71 10.29
CA PRO A 59 -13.00 3.39 10.64
C PRO A 59 -13.46 1.98 10.27
N THR A 60 -12.87 1.35 9.24
CA THR A 60 -13.26 -0.02 8.83
C THR A 60 -12.67 -1.12 9.73
N HIS A 61 -11.75 -0.76 10.63
CA HIS A 61 -11.16 -1.66 11.62
C HIS A 61 -11.98 -1.76 12.91
N LEU A 62 -13.10 -1.03 13.01
CA LEU A 62 -13.98 -1.11 14.17
C LEU A 62 -14.55 -2.54 14.32
N PRO A 63 -14.53 -3.11 15.53
CA PRO A 63 -15.07 -4.43 15.78
C PRO A 63 -16.60 -4.39 15.75
N ILE A 64 -17.19 -5.40 15.12
CA ILE A 64 -18.62 -5.67 15.14
C ILE A 64 -18.87 -7.15 15.45
N VAL A 65 -19.99 -7.46 16.09
CA VAL A 65 -20.39 -8.83 16.38
C VAL A 65 -21.58 -9.19 15.50
N VAL A 66 -21.40 -10.20 14.64
CA VAL A 66 -22.42 -10.70 13.72
C VAL A 66 -22.58 -12.19 13.95
N GLU A 67 -23.80 -12.64 14.23
CA GLU A 67 -24.11 -14.06 14.48
C GLU A 67 -23.21 -14.72 15.54
N GLY A 68 -22.79 -13.95 16.56
CA GLY A 68 -21.91 -14.42 17.64
C GLY A 68 -20.43 -14.47 17.28
N THR A 69 -20.04 -14.07 16.06
CA THR A 69 -18.64 -13.98 15.61
C THR A 69 -18.15 -12.54 15.62
N LEU A 70 -16.90 -12.33 16.02
CA LEU A 70 -16.24 -11.02 15.98
C LEU A 70 -15.65 -10.80 14.58
N LEU A 71 -16.10 -9.76 13.90
CA LEU A 71 -15.61 -9.36 12.58
C LEU A 71 -15.18 -7.89 12.62
N SER A 72 -14.25 -7.52 11.74
CA SER A 72 -14.06 -6.10 11.43
C SER A 72 -15.19 -5.61 10.52
N MET A 73 -15.49 -4.32 10.54
CA MET A 73 -16.43 -3.73 9.57
C MET A 73 -15.99 -4.02 8.13
N ALA A 74 -14.69 -4.03 7.85
CA ALA A 74 -14.15 -4.39 6.54
C ALA A 74 -14.48 -5.83 6.11
N ASP A 75 -14.34 -6.80 7.01
CA ASP A 75 -14.64 -8.21 6.72
C ASP A 75 -16.15 -8.43 6.58
N TYR A 76 -16.96 -7.74 7.37
CA TYR A 76 -18.41 -7.78 7.24
C TYR A 76 -18.89 -7.22 5.91
N MET A 77 -18.34 -6.10 5.46
CA MET A 77 -18.63 -5.59 4.11
C MET A 77 -18.24 -6.61 3.04
N GLY A 78 -17.09 -7.28 3.18
CA GLY A 78 -16.68 -8.36 2.28
C GLY A 78 -17.59 -9.60 2.28
N HIS A 79 -18.27 -9.86 3.39
CA HIS A 79 -19.25 -10.94 3.54
C HIS A 79 -20.61 -10.55 2.94
N LEU A 80 -21.08 -9.33 3.17
CA LEU A 80 -22.36 -8.82 2.65
C LEU A 80 -22.37 -8.66 1.12
N TYR A 81 -21.29 -8.10 0.57
CA TYR A 81 -21.19 -7.83 -0.87
C TYR A 81 -20.52 -8.99 -1.59
N VAL A 82 -21.34 -9.95 -2.03
CA VAL A 82 -20.89 -11.19 -2.67
C VAL A 82 -20.08 -10.91 -3.93
N ARG A 83 -18.87 -11.47 -3.98
CA ARG A 83 -17.98 -11.43 -5.15
C ARG A 83 -17.84 -12.84 -5.73
N THR A 84 -18.47 -13.07 -6.88
CA THR A 84 -18.62 -14.41 -7.50
C THR A 84 -17.30 -15.12 -7.82
N GLY A 85 -16.22 -14.37 -8.09
CA GLY A 85 -14.91 -14.92 -8.45
C GLY A 85 -13.81 -14.76 -7.40
N THR A 86 -14.10 -14.17 -6.23
CA THR A 86 -13.08 -13.90 -5.19
C THR A 86 -13.53 -14.37 -3.81
N PRO A 87 -13.51 -15.69 -3.59
CA PRO A 87 -13.84 -16.26 -2.27
C PRO A 87 -12.82 -15.85 -1.21
N GLU A 88 -13.21 -15.97 0.07
CA GLU A 88 -12.46 -15.44 1.21
C GLU A 88 -11.04 -16.01 1.32
N TYR A 89 -10.85 -17.30 1.06
CA TYR A 89 -9.54 -17.98 1.13
C TYR A 89 -8.52 -17.50 0.09
N VAL A 90 -8.91 -16.73 -0.93
CA VAL A 90 -7.98 -16.15 -1.92
C VAL A 90 -7.29 -14.89 -1.37
N ARG A 91 -7.74 -14.36 -0.23
CA ARG A 91 -7.17 -13.17 0.39
C ARG A 91 -5.78 -13.46 0.96
N HIS A 92 -4.79 -12.71 0.51
CA HIS A 92 -3.46 -12.69 1.11
C HIS A 92 -3.44 -11.59 2.18
N ILE A 93 -3.84 -11.96 3.39
CA ILE A 93 -3.84 -11.09 4.58
C ILE A 93 -3.07 -11.76 5.72
N GLU A 94 -2.79 -11.01 6.77
CA GLU A 94 -2.17 -11.57 7.97
C GLU A 94 -3.11 -12.61 8.63
N GLN A 95 -2.63 -13.85 8.80
CA GLN A 95 -3.32 -14.94 9.53
C GLN A 95 -2.57 -15.33 10.82
N GLY A 96 -1.57 -14.53 11.21
CA GLY A 96 -0.64 -14.85 12.29
C GLY A 96 0.35 -15.96 11.93
N SER A 97 1.44 -16.06 12.69
CA SER A 97 2.39 -17.17 12.59
C SER A 97 2.94 -17.53 13.97
N LEU A 98 3.53 -18.72 14.11
CA LEU A 98 4.20 -19.12 15.37
C LEU A 98 5.46 -18.28 15.68
N ARG A 99 5.88 -17.41 14.75
CA ARG A 99 7.11 -16.60 14.86
C ARG A 99 6.82 -15.11 15.03
N THR A 100 5.56 -14.69 15.00
CA THR A 100 5.17 -13.28 15.13
C THR A 100 4.98 -12.89 16.58
N PHE A 101 5.63 -11.80 16.99
CA PHE A 101 5.25 -11.06 18.18
C PHE A 101 4.12 -10.10 17.80
N GLY A 102 2.92 -10.32 18.34
CA GLY A 102 1.70 -9.59 17.95
C GLY A 102 1.80 -8.08 18.20
N GLY A 103 0.98 -7.30 17.47
CA GLY A 103 0.83 -5.85 17.66
C GLY A 103 1.86 -4.96 16.97
N HIS A 104 2.97 -5.52 16.45
CA HIS A 104 4.03 -4.76 15.77
C HIS A 104 4.15 -5.03 14.27
N THR A 105 3.29 -5.88 13.71
CA THR A 105 3.39 -6.36 12.32
C THR A 105 3.31 -5.22 11.30
N THR A 106 2.47 -4.21 11.55
CA THR A 106 2.33 -3.03 10.69
C THR A 106 3.62 -2.21 10.59
N VAL A 107 4.29 -1.99 11.72
CA VAL A 107 5.55 -1.24 11.78
C VAL A 107 6.66 -2.01 11.07
N ILE A 108 6.79 -3.31 11.34
CA ILE A 108 7.80 -4.16 10.71
C ILE A 108 7.59 -4.20 9.18
N ALA A 109 6.35 -4.35 8.73
CA ALA A 109 6.01 -4.32 7.31
C ALA A 109 6.31 -2.97 6.66
N ALA A 110 6.09 -1.85 7.36
CA ALA A 110 6.41 -0.51 6.86
C ALA A 110 7.92 -0.27 6.71
N PHE A 111 8.74 -0.74 7.64
CA PHE A 111 10.20 -0.68 7.50
C PHE A 111 10.72 -1.61 6.41
N PHE A 112 10.14 -2.80 6.28
CA PHE A 112 10.47 -3.71 5.20
C PHE A 112 10.13 -3.11 3.83
N SER A 113 8.92 -2.54 3.68
CA SER A 113 8.51 -1.89 2.43
C SER A 113 9.39 -0.69 2.11
N ALA A 114 9.79 0.09 3.11
CA ALA A 114 10.74 1.20 2.98
C ALA A 114 12.12 0.73 2.49
N PHE A 115 12.62 -0.39 2.99
CA PHE A 115 13.88 -0.94 2.52
C PHE A 115 13.79 -1.41 1.06
N VAL A 116 12.73 -2.15 0.73
CA VAL A 116 12.51 -2.63 -0.64
C VAL A 116 12.29 -1.46 -1.62
N SER A 117 11.58 -0.41 -1.22
CA SER A 117 11.37 0.77 -2.07
C SER A 117 12.66 1.53 -2.37
N MET A 118 13.63 1.59 -1.44
CA MET A 118 14.96 2.15 -1.72
C MET A 118 15.64 1.39 -2.87
N LEU A 119 15.63 0.06 -2.83
CA LEU A 119 16.20 -0.79 -3.88
C LEU A 119 15.45 -0.64 -5.20
N MET A 120 14.11 -0.73 -5.17
CA MET A 120 13.29 -0.62 -6.37
C MET A 120 13.44 0.75 -7.03
N PHE A 121 13.56 1.84 -6.26
CA PHE A 121 13.81 3.16 -6.81
C PHE A 121 15.09 3.18 -7.66
N THR A 122 16.19 2.56 -7.19
CA THR A 122 17.43 2.51 -7.98
C THR A 122 17.26 1.76 -9.30
N VAL A 123 16.56 0.63 -9.29
CA VAL A 123 16.30 -0.17 -10.50
C VAL A 123 15.48 0.64 -11.50
N TRP A 124 14.38 1.23 -11.04
CA TRP A 124 13.48 2.01 -11.88
C TRP A 124 14.10 3.33 -12.36
N TRP A 125 14.98 3.93 -11.58
CA TRP A 125 15.75 5.10 -12.01
C TRP A 125 16.64 4.78 -13.21
N TYR A 126 17.37 3.66 -13.19
CA TYR A 126 18.20 3.25 -14.32
C TYR A 126 17.36 2.84 -15.53
N LEU A 127 16.25 2.12 -15.32
CA LEU A 127 15.31 1.82 -16.41
C LEU A 127 14.77 3.11 -17.04
N GLY A 128 14.41 4.10 -16.22
CA GLY A 128 13.98 5.42 -16.70
C GLY A 128 15.03 6.08 -17.58
N LYS A 129 16.31 6.01 -17.21
CA LYS A 129 17.41 6.49 -18.07
C LYS A 129 17.46 5.76 -19.40
N VAL A 130 17.29 4.44 -19.43
CA VAL A 130 17.26 3.64 -20.66
C VAL A 130 16.07 4.01 -21.54
N TYR A 131 14.87 4.18 -20.97
CA TYR A 131 13.70 4.58 -21.76
C TYR A 131 13.79 6.02 -22.29
N CYS A 132 14.49 6.90 -21.58
CA CYS A 132 14.71 8.28 -22.01
C CYS A 132 15.87 8.45 -23.00
N THR A 133 16.53 7.38 -23.45
CA THR A 133 17.53 7.49 -24.54
C THR A 133 16.85 7.62 -25.89
N ALA A 134 17.21 8.65 -26.65
CA ALA A 134 16.81 8.79 -28.05
C ALA A 134 17.72 7.93 -28.95
N PHE A 135 17.43 6.64 -29.06
CA PHE A 135 18.07 5.80 -30.07
C PHE A 135 17.41 6.04 -31.43
N PHE A 136 18.11 6.75 -32.31
CA PHE A 136 17.82 6.71 -33.73
C PHE A 136 18.47 5.45 -34.29
N TYR A 137 17.66 4.44 -34.60
CA TYR A 137 18.09 3.33 -35.45
C TYR A 137 18.18 3.87 -36.89
N VAL A 138 19.40 4.23 -37.32
CA VAL A 138 19.73 4.50 -38.72
C VAL A 138 20.24 3.21 -39.36
#